data_AF-W1XRG3-F1
#
_entry.id   AF-W1XRG3-F1
#
_cell.length_a   1.000
_cell.length_b   1.000
_cell.length_c   1.000
_cell.angle_alpha   90.00
_cell.angle_beta   90.00
_cell.angle_gamma   90.00
#
_symmetry.space_group_name_H-M   'P 1'
#
loop_
_entity.id
_entity.type
_entity.pdbx_description
1 polymer ?
#
loop_
_entity_poly.entity_id
_entity_poly.type
_entity_poly.pdbx_seq_one_letter_code
_entity_poly.pdbx_strand_id
1 'polypeptide(L)'
;TTARLRLIVLLLLGFGERNPGLTRILTGHALMFEQDRLQGRINQLFERIEAQLRQVLREKRMREGEGYTTDETLLASQILAFCEGMLSRFVRSEFKYRPTDDFDARWPLIAAQLQ
;
A
#
# COMPACT_ATOMS: atom_id res chain seq x y z
N THR A 1 10.86 -8.77 -10.27
CA THR A 1 9.92 -8.54 -9.15
C THR A 1 9.32 -7.13 -9.05
N THR A 2 10.10 -6.08 -9.29
CA THR A 2 9.72 -4.65 -9.11
C THR A 2 8.45 -4.20 -9.87
N ALA A 3 8.23 -4.69 -11.08
CA ALA A 3 7.02 -4.35 -11.86
C ALA A 3 5.72 -4.80 -11.18
N ARG A 4 5.71 -5.98 -10.52
CA ARG A 4 4.54 -6.46 -9.77
C ARG A 4 4.26 -5.60 -8.55
N LEU A 5 5.30 -5.23 -7.79
CA LEU A 5 5.14 -4.35 -6.64
C LEU A 5 4.58 -2.99 -7.06
N ARG A 6 5.09 -2.42 -8.16
CA ARG A 6 4.58 -1.17 -8.74
C ARG A 6 3.09 -1.24 -9.04
N LEU A 7 2.64 -2.34 -9.67
CA LEU A 7 1.24 -2.54 -10.02
C LEU A 7 0.35 -2.71 -8.77
N ILE A 8 0.82 -3.41 -7.73
CA ILE A 8 0.08 -3.55 -6.48
C ILE A 8 -0.11 -2.19 -5.80
N VAL A 9 0.96 -1.40 -5.70
CA VAL A 9 0.89 -0.04 -5.12
C VAL A 9 -0.04 0.84 -5.94
N LEU A 10 0.12 0.87 -7.27
CA LEU A 10 -0.74 1.66 -8.16
C LEU A 10 -2.20 1.23 -8.07
N LEU A 11 -2.47 -0.07 -7.94
CA LEU A 11 -3.82 -0.61 -7.76
C LEU A 11 -4.46 -0.08 -6.47
N LEU A 12 -3.75 -0.13 -5.34
CA LEU A 12 -4.24 0.37 -4.05
C LEU A 12 -4.55 1.87 -4.10
N LEU A 13 -3.60 2.66 -4.60
CA LEU A 13 -3.74 4.11 -4.70
C LEU A 13 -4.86 4.50 -5.68
N GLY A 14 -4.86 3.90 -6.88
CA GLY A 14 -5.86 4.17 -7.90
C GLY A 14 -7.25 3.63 -7.55
N PHE A 15 -7.35 2.57 -6.74
CA PHE A 15 -8.62 2.14 -6.17
C PHE A 15 -9.15 3.17 -5.19
N GLY A 16 -8.32 3.64 -4.27
CA GLY A 16 -8.72 4.64 -3.29
C GLY A 16 -9.16 5.95 -3.94
N GLU A 17 -8.38 6.44 -4.91
CA GLU A 17 -8.70 7.64 -5.67
C GLU A 17 -10.05 7.57 -6.38
N ARG A 18 -10.34 6.44 -7.05
CA ARG A 18 -11.59 6.22 -7.77
C ARG A 18 -12.78 6.00 -6.83
N ASN A 19 -12.54 5.67 -5.56
CA ASN A 19 -13.57 5.39 -4.57
C ASN A 19 -13.34 6.21 -3.28
N PRO A 20 -13.57 7.53 -3.29
CA PRO A 20 -13.32 8.41 -2.14
C PRO A 20 -14.04 7.97 -0.85
N GLY A 21 -15.31 7.55 -0.98
CA GLY A 21 -16.11 7.05 0.16
C GLY A 21 -15.54 5.77 0.75
N LEU A 22 -15.14 4.81 -0.09
CA LEU A 22 -14.49 3.57 0.38
C LEU A 22 -13.12 3.87 0.99
N THR A 23 -12.41 4.90 0.54
CA THR A 23 -11.14 5.30 1.16
C THR A 23 -11.31 5.83 2.59
N ARG A 24 -12.42 6.52 2.90
CA ARG A 24 -12.75 6.87 4.29
C ARG A 24 -12.97 5.63 5.17
N ILE A 25 -13.48 4.54 4.60
CA ILE A 25 -13.61 3.24 5.30
C ILE A 25 -12.23 2.59 5.44
N LEU A 26 -11.44 2.52 4.37
CA LEU A 26 -10.09 1.93 4.38
C LEU A 26 -9.17 2.62 5.40
N THR A 27 -9.30 3.93 5.57
CA THR A 27 -8.51 4.70 6.54
C THR A 27 -9.11 4.70 7.95
N GLY A 28 -10.20 3.99 8.20
CA GLY A 28 -10.87 3.90 9.50
C GLY A 28 -11.68 5.12 9.93
N HIS A 29 -11.60 6.25 9.22
CA HIS A 29 -12.33 7.48 9.57
C HIS A 29 -13.85 7.29 9.58
N ALA A 30 -14.38 6.52 8.62
CA ALA A 30 -15.82 6.22 8.56
C ALA A 30 -16.27 5.16 9.58
N LEU A 31 -15.33 4.46 10.23
CA LEU A 31 -15.63 3.37 11.16
C LEU A 31 -15.58 3.79 12.63
N MET A 32 -15.17 5.03 12.93
CA MET A 32 -15.04 5.53 14.32
C MET A 32 -16.36 5.50 15.11
N PHE A 33 -17.51 5.53 14.43
CA PHE A 33 -18.84 5.49 15.04
C PHE A 33 -19.55 4.15 14.82
N GLU A 34 -18.83 3.17 14.26
CA GLU A 34 -19.36 1.86 13.88
C GLU A 34 -18.83 0.76 14.81
N GLN A 35 -19.31 -0.47 14.61
CA GLN A 35 -18.88 -1.62 15.41
C GLN A 35 -17.41 -1.99 15.14
N ASP A 36 -16.61 -2.18 16.20
CA ASP A 36 -15.18 -2.52 16.14
C ASP A 36 -14.83 -3.70 15.22
N ARG A 37 -15.76 -4.65 15.05
CA ARG A 37 -15.60 -5.79 14.13
C ARG A 37 -15.35 -5.35 12.68
N LEU A 38 -15.85 -4.19 12.26
CA LEU A 38 -15.62 -3.66 10.92
C LEU A 38 -14.19 -3.15 10.77
N GLN A 39 -13.64 -2.47 11.78
CA GLN A 39 -12.24 -2.08 11.82
C GLN A 39 -11.33 -3.33 11.73
N GLY A 40 -11.69 -4.40 12.45
CA GLY A 40 -10.99 -5.68 12.38
C GLY A 40 -10.96 -6.28 10.95
N ARG A 41 -12.02 -6.12 10.16
CA ARG A 41 -12.04 -6.57 8.76
C ARG A 41 -11.11 -5.77 7.86
N ILE A 42 -11.01 -4.45 8.10
CA ILE A 42 -10.07 -3.59 7.36
C ILE A 42 -8.62 -3.95 7.72
N ASN A 43 -8.33 -4.18 9.00
CA ASN A 43 -7.00 -4.63 9.42
C ASN A 43 -6.61 -5.94 8.74
N GLN A 44 -7.52 -6.94 8.70
CA GLN A 44 -7.28 -8.20 7.99
C GLN A 44 -7.06 -8.01 6.47
N LEU A 45 -7.71 -7.02 5.85
CA LEU A 45 -7.47 -6.68 4.45
C LEU A 45 -6.03 -6.18 4.26
N PHE A 46 -5.56 -5.26 5.11
CA PHE A 46 -4.18 -4.75 5.07
C PHE A 46 -3.15 -5.85 5.37
N GLU A 47 -3.40 -6.72 6.34
CA GLU A 47 -2.54 -7.88 6.62
C GLU A 47 -2.39 -8.80 5.40
N ARG A 48 -3.47 -9.04 4.65
CA ARG A 48 -3.45 -9.85 3.42
C ARG A 48 -2.67 -9.17 2.30
N ILE A 49 -2.84 -7.85 2.14
CA ILE A 49 -2.09 -7.06 1.16
C ILE A 49 -0.60 -7.11 1.49
N GLU A 50 -0.24 -6.90 2.74
CA GLU A 50 1.15 -6.94 3.20
C GLU A 50 1.76 -8.34 3.00
N ALA A 51 1.01 -9.39 3.32
CA ALA A 51 1.45 -10.76 3.08
C ALA A 51 1.71 -11.03 1.59
N GLN A 52 0.89 -10.47 0.69
CA GLN A 52 1.13 -10.54 -0.75
C GLN A 52 2.37 -9.77 -1.18
N LEU A 53 2.62 -8.57 -0.63
CA LEU A 53 3.85 -7.82 -0.88
C LEU A 53 5.09 -8.62 -0.44
N ARG A 54 5.07 -9.19 0.77
CA ARG A 54 6.15 -10.06 1.29
C ARG A 54 6.39 -11.26 0.38
N GLN A 55 5.32 -11.91 -0.08
CA GLN A 55 5.43 -13.05 -1.00
C GLN A 55 6.11 -12.63 -2.32
N VAL A 56 5.68 -11.52 -2.92
CA VAL A 56 6.27 -10.99 -4.16
C VAL A 56 7.75 -10.69 -3.97
N LEU A 57 8.14 -10.09 -2.85
CA LEU A 57 9.54 -9.80 -2.51
C LEU A 57 10.37 -11.09 -2.41
N ARG A 58 9.88 -12.11 -1.70
CA ARG A 58 10.55 -13.41 -1.54
C ARG A 58 10.72 -14.17 -2.86
N GLU A 59 9.78 -14.02 -3.78
CA GLU A 59 9.88 -14.64 -5.11
C GLU A 59 11.08 -14.13 -5.92
N LYS A 60 11.62 -12.93 -5.62
CA LYS A 60 12.84 -12.41 -6.27
C LYS A 60 13.99 -13.40 -6.11
N ARG A 61 14.23 -13.86 -4.87
CA ARG A 61 15.31 -14.82 -4.56
C ARG A 61 15.17 -16.12 -5.34
N MET A 62 13.94 -16.62 -5.52
CA MET A 62 13.70 -17.87 -6.26
C MET A 62 13.88 -17.72 -7.77
N ARG A 63 13.54 -16.55 -8.34
CA ARG A 63 13.55 -16.31 -9.79
C ARG A 63 14.89 -15.79 -10.30
N GLU A 64 15.52 -14.91 -9.53
CA GLU A 64 16.69 -14.12 -9.94
C GLU A 64 17.97 -14.63 -9.23
N GLY A 65 17.86 -15.60 -8.32
CA GLY A 65 18.97 -16.19 -7.56
C GLY A 65 19.46 -15.32 -6.39
N GLU A 66 19.18 -14.02 -6.43
CA GLU A 66 19.56 -13.04 -5.42
C GLU A 66 18.31 -12.42 -4.74
N GLY A 67 18.38 -12.31 -3.42
CA GLY A 67 17.33 -11.70 -2.60
C GLY A 67 17.44 -10.18 -2.54
N TYR A 68 16.76 -9.60 -1.55
CA TYR A 68 17.05 -8.25 -1.09
C TYR A 68 18.06 -8.33 0.07
N THR A 69 18.85 -7.27 0.24
CA THR A 69 19.75 -7.13 1.40
C THR A 69 18.96 -6.82 2.66
N THR A 70 17.87 -6.07 2.51
CA THR A 70 16.94 -5.74 3.59
C THR A 70 15.90 -6.84 3.77
N ASP A 71 15.49 -7.08 5.03
CA ASP A 71 14.40 -8.01 5.36
C ASP A 71 13.11 -7.71 4.59
N GLU A 72 12.50 -8.75 3.99
CA GLU A 72 11.33 -8.57 3.13
C GLU A 72 10.08 -8.13 3.92
N THR A 73 9.99 -8.43 5.21
CA THR A 73 8.90 -7.96 6.08
C THR A 73 9.01 -6.46 6.30
N LEU A 74 10.23 -5.97 6.56
CA LEU A 74 10.49 -4.53 6.69
C LEU A 74 10.21 -3.79 5.38
N LEU A 75 10.63 -4.34 4.24
CA LEU A 75 10.34 -3.72 2.93
C LEU A 75 8.83 -3.69 2.63
N ALA A 76 8.11 -4.77 2.93
CA ALA A 76 6.67 -4.83 2.70
C ALA A 76 5.89 -3.84 3.56
N SER A 77 6.20 -3.76 4.86
CA SER A 77 5.53 -2.82 5.78
C SER A 77 5.81 -1.37 5.39
N GLN A 78 7.02 -1.07 4.92
CA GLN A 78 7.40 0.26 4.43
C GLN A 78 6.64 0.67 3.16
N ILE A 79 6.47 -0.26 2.20
CA ILE A 79 5.63 -0.02 1.00
C ILE A 79 4.17 0.22 1.41
N LEU A 80 3.67 -0.55 2.39
CA LEU A 80 2.30 -0.41 2.85
C LEU A 80 2.08 0.92 3.56
N ALA A 81 3.01 1.33 4.42
CA ALA A 81 2.98 2.62 5.11
C ALA A 81 2.94 3.79 4.12
N PHE A 82 3.66 3.72 3.01
CA PHE A 82 3.53 4.70 1.93
C PHE A 82 2.10 4.75 1.36
N CYS A 83 1.50 3.58 1.07
CA CYS A 83 0.13 3.51 0.55
C CYS A 83 -0.86 4.14 1.54
N GLU A 84 -0.82 3.74 2.80
CA GLU A 84 -1.69 4.24 3.86
C GLU A 84 -1.53 5.74 4.07
N GLY A 85 -0.29 6.25 4.06
CA GLY A 85 0.00 7.68 4.17
C GLY A 85 -0.61 8.50 3.03
N MET A 86 -0.55 8.01 1.79
CA MET A 86 -1.17 8.66 0.63
C MET A 86 -2.70 8.66 0.72
N LEU A 87 -3.30 7.53 1.11
CA LEU A 87 -4.76 7.44 1.31
C LEU A 87 -5.25 8.33 2.46
N SER A 88 -4.51 8.36 3.57
CA SER A 88 -4.77 9.27 4.70
C SER A 88 -4.69 10.74 4.27
N ARG A 89 -3.68 11.12 3.47
CA ARG A 89 -3.55 12.48 2.94
C ARG A 89 -4.69 12.84 2.00
N PHE A 90 -5.13 11.90 1.17
CA PHE A 90 -6.28 12.10 0.29
C PHE A 90 -7.55 12.38 1.11
N VAL A 91 -7.83 11.57 2.13
CA VAL A 91 -9.00 11.78 3.01
C VAL A 91 -8.92 13.10 3.77
N ARG A 92 -7.79 13.41 4.45
CA ARG A 92 -7.66 14.64 5.26
C ARG A 92 -7.76 15.93 4.45
N SER A 93 -7.49 15.85 3.14
CA SER A 93 -7.53 16.98 2.22
C SER A 93 -8.89 17.15 1.54
N GLU A 94 -9.92 16.45 2.01
CA GLU A 94 -11.24 16.39 1.37
C GLU A 94 -11.12 16.01 -0.10
N PHE A 95 -10.29 14.99 -0.37
CA PHE A 95 -10.07 14.41 -1.69
C PHE A 95 -9.36 15.33 -2.70
N LYS A 96 -8.75 16.42 -2.24
CA LYS A 96 -8.00 17.35 -3.09
C LYS A 96 -6.67 16.78 -3.58
N TYR A 97 -5.93 16.07 -2.72
CA TYR A 97 -4.63 15.49 -3.07
C TYR A 97 -4.78 14.05 -3.53
N ARG A 98 -4.77 13.84 -4.85
CA ARG A 98 -5.04 12.51 -5.41
C ARG A 98 -3.88 11.55 -5.11
N PRO A 99 -4.15 10.32 -4.63
CA PRO A 99 -3.12 9.35 -4.29
C PRO A 99 -2.16 9.01 -5.44
N THR A 100 -2.62 9.05 -6.69
CA THR A 100 -1.80 8.71 -7.86
C THR A 100 -1.11 9.92 -8.51
N ASP A 101 -1.31 11.14 -7.99
CA ASP A 101 -0.60 12.32 -8.47
C ASP A 101 0.94 12.11 -8.38
N ASP A 102 1.62 12.35 -9.50
CA ASP A 102 3.06 12.16 -9.68
C ASP A 102 3.57 10.74 -9.38
N PHE A 103 2.74 9.70 -9.50
CA PHE A 103 3.13 8.33 -9.16
C PHE A 103 4.39 7.87 -9.92
N ASP A 104 4.55 8.28 -11.17
CA ASP A 104 5.72 7.94 -12.00
C ASP A 104 7.03 8.54 -11.45
N ALA A 105 6.95 9.70 -10.80
CA ALA A 105 8.09 10.30 -10.12
C ALA A 105 8.29 9.74 -8.69
N ARG A 106 7.20 9.35 -8.01
CA ARG A 106 7.25 8.79 -6.65
C ARG A 106 7.77 7.35 -6.63
N TRP A 107 7.38 6.53 -7.60
CA TRP A 107 7.73 5.11 -7.62
C TRP A 107 9.25 4.86 -7.61
N PRO A 108 10.08 5.57 -8.41
CA PRO A 108 11.53 5.44 -8.32
C PRO A 108 12.10 5.68 -6.91
N LEU A 109 11.52 6.62 -6.14
CA LEU A 109 11.95 6.91 -4.76
C LEU A 109 11.63 5.77 -3.80
N ILE A 110 10.52 5.07 -4.02
CA ILE A 110 10.13 3.89 -3.24
C ILE A 110 10.99 2.69 -3.66
N ALA A 111 11.13 2.49 -4.97
CA ALA A 111 11.93 1.41 -5.53
C ALA A 111 13.41 1.51 -5.16
N ALA A 112 13.94 2.72 -4.90
CA ALA A 112 15.29 2.92 -4.41
C ALA A 112 15.57 2.25 -3.05
N GLN A 113 14.52 1.96 -2.26
CA GLN A 113 14.63 1.22 -0.99
C GLN A 113 14.74 -0.30 -1.21
N LEU A 114 14.47 -0.79 -2.42
CA LEU A 114 14.50 -2.20 -2.79
C LEU A 114 15.91 -2.62 -3.24
N GLN A 115 16.85 -2.66 -2.30
CA GLN A 115 18.25 -3.08 -2.52
C GLN A 115 18.45 -4.52 -2.06
#